data_AF-A0A2T0MW31-F1
#
_entry.id   AF-A0A2T0MW31-F1
#
_cell.length_a   1.000
_cell.length_b   1.000
_cell.length_c   1.000
_cell.angle_alpha   90.00
_cell.angle_beta   90.00
_cell.angle_gamma   90.00
#
_symmetry.space_group_name_H-M   'P 1'
#
loop_
_entity.id
_entity.type
_entity.pdbx_description
1 polymer ?
#
loop_
_entity_poly.entity_id
_entity_poly.type
_entity_poly.pdbx_seq_one_letter_code
_entity_poly.pdbx_strand_id
1 'polypeptide(L)'
;MAGHCKWKTIKAKRLSGEAVSPEYAAMVEEARLGQELGAAVYRRRVELGLSQAELAERSGMTQPQVSRLEGGAHMPTIPLMVRLAAALEIDVVTSPRQ
;
A
#
# COMPACT_ATOMS: atom_id res chain seq x y z
N MET A 1 15.67 11.44 -25.70
CA MET A 1 14.50 12.02 -26.39
C MET A 1 13.64 10.88 -26.91
N ALA A 2 12.44 10.54 -26.45
CA ALA A 2 11.60 10.93 -25.33
C ALA A 2 10.67 9.70 -25.10
N GLY A 3 10.94 8.91 -24.06
CA GLY A 3 10.08 7.80 -23.69
C GLY A 3 8.89 8.34 -22.91
N HIS A 4 7.89 8.87 -23.61
CA HIS A 4 6.67 9.38 -22.98
C HIS A 4 5.95 8.20 -22.31
N CYS A 5 6.15 8.05 -21.00
CA CYS A 5 5.30 7.22 -20.15
C CYS A 5 3.85 7.65 -20.38
N LYS A 6 3.06 6.76 -20.98
CA LYS A 6 1.60 6.89 -21.17
C LYS A 6 0.86 6.78 -19.82
N TRP A 7 1.34 7.46 -18.78
CA TRP A 7 0.58 7.75 -17.55
C TRP A 7 -0.41 8.90 -17.80
N LYS A 8 -1.12 8.90 -18.93
CA LYS A 8 -2.25 9.82 -19.11
C LYS A 8 -3.38 9.39 -18.16
N THR A 9 -3.24 9.89 -16.94
CA THR A 9 -4.20 10.23 -15.90
C THR A 9 -5.57 9.56 -16.03
N ILE A 10 -5.89 8.75 -15.02
CA ILE A 10 -7.23 8.25 -14.63
C ILE A 10 -8.34 9.29 -14.87
N LYS A 11 -8.03 10.57 -14.64
CA LYS A 11 -8.93 11.71 -14.88
C LYS A 11 -9.39 11.80 -16.35
N ALA A 12 -8.51 11.57 -17.33
CA ALA A 12 -8.81 11.69 -18.75
C ALA A 12 -9.73 10.57 -19.28
N LYS A 13 -9.55 9.32 -18.83
CA LYS A 13 -10.45 8.20 -19.17
C LYS A 13 -11.79 8.28 -18.44
N ARG A 14 -11.83 8.76 -17.20
CA ARG A 14 -13.09 8.96 -16.46
C ARG A 14 -13.93 10.11 -17.03
N LEU A 15 -13.26 11.13 -17.60
CA LEU A 15 -13.89 12.25 -18.31
C LEU A 15 -14.45 11.86 -19.70
N SER A 16 -13.99 10.76 -20.32
CA SER A 16 -14.45 10.34 -21.65
C SER A 16 -15.74 9.50 -21.64
N GLY A 17 -16.27 9.14 -20.45
CA GLY A 17 -17.51 8.36 -20.33
C GLY A 17 -17.41 6.91 -20.80
N GLU A 18 -16.20 6.43 -21.08
CA GLU A 18 -15.95 5.08 -21.59
C GLU A 18 -16.02 4.06 -20.45
N ALA A 19 -16.72 2.94 -20.66
CA ALA A 19 -16.83 1.88 -19.67
C ALA A 19 -15.43 1.35 -19.32
N VAL A 20 -15.08 1.46 -18.04
CA VAL A 20 -13.82 0.96 -17.51
C VAL A 20 -13.87 -0.57 -17.45
N SER A 21 -12.88 -1.25 -18.04
CA SER A 21 -12.76 -2.70 -17.96
C SER A 21 -12.77 -3.17 -16.49
N PRO A 22 -13.47 -4.26 -16.13
CA PRO A 22 -13.42 -4.84 -14.78
C PRO A 22 -12.00 -5.08 -14.26
N GLU A 23 -11.08 -5.49 -15.13
CA GLU A 23 -9.66 -5.70 -14.78
C GLU A 23 -8.98 -4.39 -14.34
N TYR A 24 -9.31 -3.29 -15.00
CA TYR A 24 -8.78 -1.97 -14.63
C TYR A 24 -9.40 -1.48 -13.32
N ALA A 25 -10.70 -1.69 -13.12
CA ALA A 25 -11.36 -1.34 -11.86
C ALA A 25 -10.73 -2.09 -10.67
N ALA A 26 -10.41 -3.37 -10.85
CA ALA A 26 -9.70 -4.17 -9.86
C ALA A 26 -8.30 -3.63 -9.57
N MET A 27 -7.50 -3.26 -10.60
CA MET A 27 -6.19 -2.64 -10.38
C MET A 27 -6.27 -1.31 -9.63
N VAL A 28 -7.28 -0.48 -9.92
CA VAL A 28 -7.48 0.79 -9.21
C VAL A 28 -7.83 0.54 -7.75
N GLU A 29 -8.68 -0.45 -7.48
CA GLU A 29 -9.06 -0.80 -6.12
C GLU A 29 -7.89 -1.40 -5.34
N GLU A 30 -7.10 -2.28 -5.94
CA GLU A 30 -5.88 -2.81 -5.33
C GLU A 30 -4.88 -1.70 -4.99
N ALA A 31 -4.67 -0.75 -5.92
CA ALA A 31 -3.82 0.41 -5.67
C ALA A 31 -4.38 1.28 -4.52
N ARG A 32 -5.69 1.50 -4.46
CA ARG A 32 -6.35 2.25 -3.38
C ARG A 32 -6.10 1.57 -2.02
N LEU A 33 -6.32 0.26 -1.93
CA LEU A 33 -6.10 -0.51 -0.72
C LEU A 33 -4.63 -0.51 -0.29
N GLY A 34 -3.71 -0.64 -1.26
CA GLY A 34 -2.27 -0.53 -1.01
C GLY A 34 -1.88 0.81 -0.40
N GLN A 35 -2.42 1.91 -0.92
CA GLN A 35 -2.19 3.25 -0.36
C GLN A 35 -2.73 3.40 1.07
N GLU A 36 -3.94 2.90 1.32
CA GLU A 36 -4.57 2.99 2.66
C GLU A 36 -3.79 2.19 3.70
N LEU A 37 -3.37 0.97 3.35
CA LEU A 37 -2.54 0.16 4.22
C LEU A 37 -1.16 0.79 4.44
N GLY A 38 -0.51 1.27 3.38
CA GLY A 38 0.79 1.93 3.47
C GLY A 38 0.76 3.16 4.39
N ALA A 39 -0.28 3.98 4.26
CA ALA A 39 -0.50 5.14 5.12
C ALA A 39 -0.78 4.74 6.58
N ALA A 40 -1.50 3.64 6.83
CA ALA A 40 -1.72 3.13 8.18
C ALA A 40 -0.41 2.65 8.83
N VAL A 41 0.40 1.89 8.09
CA VAL A 41 1.72 1.43 8.53
C VAL A 41 2.64 2.61 8.83
N TYR A 42 2.72 3.58 7.92
CA TYR A 42 3.52 4.79 8.09
C TYR A 42 3.13 5.55 9.38
N ARG A 43 1.84 5.82 9.57
CA ARG A 43 1.35 6.56 10.74
C ARG A 43 1.73 5.84 12.02
N ARG A 44 1.44 4.54 12.11
CA ARG A 44 1.74 3.76 13.30
C ARG A 44 3.24 3.68 13.58
N ARG A 45 4.07 3.53 12.54
CA ARG A 45 5.53 3.54 12.67
C ARG A 45 6.02 4.86 13.28
N VAL A 46 5.50 5.99 12.80
CA VAL A 46 5.87 7.33 13.30
C VAL A 46 5.39 7.53 14.74
N GLU A 47 4.19 7.06 15.09
CA GLU A 47 3.68 7.09 16.48
C GLU A 47 4.58 6.33 17.46
N LEU A 48 5.18 5.22 17.01
CA LEU A 48 6.15 4.44 17.78
C LEU A 48 7.57 5.02 17.76
N GLY A 49 7.80 6.13 17.06
CA GLY A 49 9.12 6.77 16.94
C GLY A 49 10.14 5.96 16.12
N LEU A 50 9.69 5.01 15.30
CA LEU A 50 10.57 4.13 14.54
C LEU A 50 10.96 4.74 13.19
N SER A 51 12.22 4.59 12.80
CA SER A 51 12.66 4.74 11.41
C SER A 51 12.19 3.56 10.55
N GLN A 52 12.22 3.74 9.22
CA GLN A 52 11.90 2.64 8.29
C GLN A 52 12.88 1.47 8.42
N ALA A 53 14.14 1.73 8.78
CA ALA A 53 15.14 0.68 8.99
C ALA A 53 14.84 -0.15 10.25
N GLU A 54 14.42 0.50 11.34
CA GLU A 54 14.04 -0.21 12.57
C GLU A 54 12.77 -1.04 12.38
N LEU A 55 11.75 -0.51 11.66
CA LEU A 55 10.59 -1.32 11.30
C LEU A 55 10.99 -2.51 10.42
N ALA A 56 11.90 -2.29 9.47
CA ALA A 56 12.38 -3.35 8.59
C ALA A 56 13.06 -4.48 9.40
N GLU A 57 13.95 -4.12 10.33
CA GLU A 57 14.61 -5.07 11.22
C GLU A 57 13.59 -5.86 12.05
N ARG A 58 12.67 -5.16 12.73
CA ARG A 58 11.62 -5.79 13.56
C ARG A 58 10.70 -6.72 12.78
N SER A 59 10.41 -6.39 11.52
CA SER A 59 9.48 -7.17 10.68
C SER A 59 10.19 -8.22 9.81
N GLY A 60 11.53 -8.30 9.84
CA GLY A 60 12.30 -9.16 8.95
C GLY A 60 12.14 -8.77 7.48
N MET A 61 12.10 -7.48 7.20
CA MET A 61 12.09 -6.87 5.87
C MET A 61 13.40 -6.09 5.66
N THR A 62 13.59 -5.60 4.43
CA THR A 62 14.59 -4.58 4.11
C THR A 62 13.96 -3.19 4.16
N GLN A 63 14.75 -2.15 4.47
CA GLN A 63 14.26 -0.77 4.47
C GLN A 63 13.60 -0.35 3.13
N PRO A 64 14.12 -0.73 1.94
CA PRO A 64 13.45 -0.43 0.68
C PRO A 64 12.10 -1.12 0.51
N GLN A 65 11.91 -2.32 1.08
CA GLN A 65 10.60 -2.99 1.09
C GLN A 65 9.61 -2.25 2.00
N VAL A 66 10.05 -1.76 3.15
CA VAL A 66 9.22 -0.92 4.03
C VAL A 66 8.83 0.38 3.34
N SER A 67 9.79 1.04 2.69
CA SER A 67 9.53 2.27 1.92
C SER A 67 8.50 2.06 0.80
N ARG A 68 8.61 0.96 0.05
CA ARG A 68 7.62 0.59 -0.99
C ARG A 68 6.25 0.24 -0.41
N LEU A 69 6.22 -0.45 0.72
CA LEU A 69 4.97 -0.77 1.43
C LEU A 69 4.26 0.52 1.88
N GLU A 70 4.97 1.43 2.53
CA GLU A 70 4.42 2.71 2.99
C GLU A 70 3.97 3.60 1.83
N GLY A 71 4.67 3.51 0.69
CA GLY A 71 4.27 4.16 -0.56
C GLY A 71 3.13 3.45 -1.31
N GLY A 72 2.57 2.37 -0.76
CA GLY A 72 1.44 1.63 -1.35
C GLY A 72 1.75 0.95 -2.68
N ALA A 73 3.00 0.55 -2.91
CA ALA A 73 3.44 -0.01 -4.18
C ALA A 73 2.88 -1.43 -4.45
N HIS A 74 2.54 -2.18 -3.40
CA HIS A 74 2.04 -3.55 -3.51
C HIS A 74 1.39 -4.02 -2.19
N MET A 75 0.40 -4.90 -2.31
CA MET A 75 -0.25 -5.55 -1.18
C MET A 75 0.68 -6.57 -0.51
N PRO A 76 0.87 -6.52 0.82
CA PRO A 76 1.62 -7.55 1.53
C PRO A 76 0.80 -8.86 1.60
N THR A 77 1.51 -9.97 1.70
CA THR A 77 0.88 -11.27 2.00
C THR A 77 0.42 -11.33 3.45
N ILE A 78 -0.54 -12.21 3.77
CA ILE A 78 -1.02 -12.40 5.15
C ILE A 78 0.12 -12.72 6.14
N PRO A 79 1.10 -13.61 5.85
CA PRO A 79 2.24 -13.82 6.75
C PRO A 79 3.07 -12.56 6.98
N LEU A 80 3.22 -11.71 5.97
CA LEU A 80 3.90 -10.43 6.14
C LEU A 80 3.07 -9.46 7.00
N MET A 81 1.74 -9.43 6.84
CA MET A 81 0.86 -8.64 7.70
C MET A 81 1.01 -9.01 9.18
N VAL A 82 1.09 -10.30 9.50
CA VAL A 82 1.29 -10.76 10.89
C VAL A 82 2.62 -10.28 11.47
N ARG A 83 3.72 -10.34 10.68
CA ARG A 83 5.02 -9.81 11.12
C ARG A 83 5.02 -8.29 11.30
N LEU A 84 4.36 -7.56 10.39
CA LEU A 84 4.19 -6.12 10.50
C LEU A 84 3.37 -5.75 11.75
N ALA A 85 2.28 -6.47 12.01
CA ALA A 85 1.44 -6.24 13.17
C ALA A 85 2.21 -6.41 14.49
N ALA A 86 2.99 -7.49 14.60
CA ALA A 86 3.89 -7.70 15.73
C ALA A 86 4.94 -6.58 15.87
N ALA A 87 5.56 -6.16 14.76
CA ALA A 87 6.56 -5.09 14.76
C ALA A 87 6.00 -3.69 15.09
N LEU A 88 4.71 -3.48 14.83
CA LEU A 88 3.97 -2.22 15.01
C LEU A 88 3.10 -2.20 16.27
N GLU A 89 3.16 -3.25 17.10
CA GLU A 89 2.38 -3.36 18.33
C GLU A 89 0.87 -3.12 18.08
N ILE A 90 0.33 -3.80 17.07
CA ILE A 90 -1.09 -3.77 16.69
C ILE A 90 -1.62 -5.18 16.44
N ASP A 91 -2.94 -5.32 16.48
CA ASP A 91 -3.64 -6.55 16.13
C ASP A 91 -4.13 -6.55 14.68
N VAL A 92 -4.11 -7.72 14.04
CA VAL A 92 -4.83 -7.96 12.79
C VAL A 92 -6.23 -8.44 13.15
N VAL A 93 -7.24 -7.63 12.85
CA VAL A 93 -8.65 -7.95 13.14
C VAL A 93 -9.45 -8.06 11.86
N THR A 94 -10.37 -9.03 11.82
CA THR A 94 -11.41 -9.10 10.80
C THR A 94 -12.71 -8.61 11.42
N SER A 95 -13.26 -7.50 10.92
CA SER A 95 -14.54 -6.97 11.36
C SER A 95 -15.63 -7.20 10.30
N PRO A 96 -16.89 -7.44 10.70
CA PRO A 96 -18.01 -7.45 9.76
C PRO A 96 -18.12 -6.11 9.02
N ARG A 97 -18.50 -6.17 7.75
CA ARG A 97 -18.83 -4.97 6.99
C ARG A 97 -20.14 -4.37 7.55
N GLN A 98 -20.08 -3.15 8.05
CA GLN A 98 -21.26 -2.36 8.41
C GLN A 98 -21.84 -1.65 7.18
#